data_AF-A0A7S3HTW9-F1
#
_entry.id   AF-A0A7S3HTW9-F1
#
_cell.length_a   1.000
_cell.length_b   1.000
_cell.length_c   1.000
_cell.angle_alpha   90.00
_cell.angle_beta   90.00
_cell.angle_gamma   90.00
#
_symmetry.space_group_name_H-M   'P 1'
#
loop_
_entity.id
_entity.type
_entity.pdbx_description
1 polymer ?
#
loop_
_entity_poly.entity_id
_entity_poly.type
_entity_poly.pdbx_seq_one_letter_code
_entity_poly.pdbx_strand_id
1 'polypeptide(L)'
;AGSEGKYYNTVCLANPKGDLAVHYRKTHLWSFVDDSWCSCGSEPGLLDTEFGRVGLGICYDIHRLGQLYEGKDLWCLLYSVAWYGHPTEGPAERWFRRDLSETYLGKGALQCHVVAANWSTDREYSWDGMGYSSIYDPLGRRLAFLNEENGDRILYHDLPYGASLWKGQLCRRLKSLGLLLRRACLRAPPASPSRALCDDDDA
;
A
#
# COMPACT_ATOMS: atom_id res chain seq x y z
N ALA A 1 21.32 -15.84 -31.24
CA ALA A 1 20.36 -16.01 -30.13
C ALA A 1 19.53 -14.74 -30.06
N GLY A 2 18.23 -14.82 -30.35
CA GLY A 2 17.35 -13.65 -30.33
C GLY A 2 17.28 -13.06 -28.93
N SER A 3 17.22 -11.74 -28.82
CA SER A 3 17.04 -11.05 -27.55
C SER A 3 15.65 -11.38 -26.99
N GLU A 4 15.54 -12.45 -26.20
CA GLU A 4 14.33 -12.72 -25.42
C GLU A 4 14.02 -11.50 -24.57
N GLY A 5 12.79 -10.99 -24.68
CA GLY A 5 12.36 -9.78 -23.99
C GLY A 5 12.40 -9.97 -22.47
N LYS A 6 12.70 -8.90 -21.73
CA LYS A 6 12.60 -8.92 -20.27
C LYS A 6 11.14 -8.85 -19.85
N TYR A 7 10.70 -9.80 -19.03
CA TYR A 7 9.38 -9.81 -18.40
C TYR A 7 9.43 -9.20 -17.00
N TYR A 8 8.32 -8.65 -16.54
CA TYR A 8 8.22 -7.97 -15.24
C TYR A 8 6.87 -8.28 -14.57
N ASN A 9 6.89 -8.59 -13.27
CA ASN A 9 5.69 -8.57 -12.44
C ASN A 9 5.27 -7.11 -12.23
N THR A 10 4.12 -6.71 -12.79
CA THR A 10 3.73 -5.30 -12.90
C THR A 10 2.31 -5.09 -12.39
N VAL A 11 2.12 -4.09 -11.53
CA VAL A 11 0.80 -3.55 -11.17
C VAL A 11 0.61 -2.22 -11.88
N CYS A 12 -0.59 -2.02 -12.41
CA CYS A 12 -0.98 -0.84 -13.17
C CYS A 12 -2.09 -0.11 -12.44
N LEU A 13 -1.98 1.22 -12.32
CA LEU A 13 -3.02 2.06 -11.76
C LEU A 13 -3.62 2.92 -12.88
N ALA A 14 -4.90 2.70 -13.16
CA ALA A 14 -5.67 3.49 -14.10
C ALA A 14 -6.35 4.67 -13.38
N ASN A 15 -6.48 5.80 -14.07
CA ASN A 15 -7.29 6.93 -13.59
C ASN A 15 -8.80 6.66 -13.85
N PRO A 16 -9.71 7.50 -13.30
CA PRO A 16 -11.15 7.34 -13.55
C PRO A 16 -11.59 7.47 -15.01
N LYS A 17 -10.75 8.00 -15.90
CA LYS A 17 -10.99 8.07 -17.36
C LYS A 17 -10.58 6.78 -18.08
N GLY A 18 -9.94 5.84 -17.38
CA GLY A 18 -9.42 4.58 -17.92
C GLY A 18 -7.99 4.65 -18.43
N ASP A 19 -7.30 5.80 -18.33
CA ASP A 19 -5.91 5.90 -18.78
C ASP A 19 -4.96 5.28 -17.75
N LEU A 20 -3.91 4.61 -18.23
CA LEU A 20 -2.82 4.14 -17.37
C LEU A 20 -2.04 5.34 -16.80
N ALA A 21 -2.30 5.66 -15.52
CA ALA A 21 -1.69 6.81 -14.86
C ALA A 21 -0.26 6.50 -14.37
N VAL A 22 -0.05 5.32 -13.82
CA VAL A 22 1.27 4.84 -13.39
C VAL A 22 1.30 3.31 -13.42
N HIS A 23 2.48 2.75 -13.63
CA HIS A 23 2.73 1.34 -13.41
C HIS A 23 3.92 1.16 -12.48
N TYR A 24 3.97 0.03 -11.80
CA TYR A 24 5.04 -0.34 -10.90
C TYR A 24 5.48 -1.77 -11.19
N ARG A 25 6.80 -1.96 -11.33
CA ARG A 25 7.42 -3.27 -11.53
C ARG A 25 8.03 -3.71 -10.21
N LYS A 26 7.69 -4.92 -9.76
CA LYS A 26 8.20 -5.51 -8.52
C LYS A 26 9.71 -5.35 -8.42
N THR A 27 10.20 -4.80 -7.32
CA THR A 27 11.62 -4.47 -7.15
C THR A 27 12.36 -5.49 -6.29
N HIS A 28 11.62 -6.29 -5.52
CA HIS A 28 12.15 -7.36 -4.70
C HIS A 28 11.46 -8.69 -5.05
N LEU A 29 12.16 -9.51 -5.83
CA LEU A 29 11.65 -10.80 -6.28
C LEU A 29 11.73 -11.85 -5.17
N TRP A 30 10.72 -12.71 -5.10
CA TRP A 30 10.76 -13.91 -4.28
C TRP A 30 11.46 -15.02 -5.06
N SER A 31 12.66 -15.39 -4.61
CA SER A 31 13.58 -16.26 -5.36
C SER A 31 13.06 -17.65 -5.69
N PHE A 32 12.05 -18.13 -4.95
CA PHE A 32 11.44 -19.44 -5.20
C PHE A 32 10.55 -19.47 -6.45
N VAL A 33 10.01 -18.32 -6.89
CA VAL A 33 9.07 -18.26 -8.02
C VAL A 33 9.40 -17.13 -8.99
N ASP A 34 9.54 -15.90 -8.52
CA ASP A 34 9.63 -14.72 -9.38
C ASP A 34 10.89 -14.73 -10.27
N ASP A 35 12.03 -15.15 -9.73
CA ASP A 35 13.33 -15.19 -10.43
C ASP A 35 13.31 -16.11 -11.66
N SER A 36 12.37 -17.07 -11.71
CA SER A 36 12.26 -18.01 -12.83
C SER A 36 11.65 -17.40 -14.08
N TRP A 37 10.93 -16.27 -13.97
CA TRP A 37 10.13 -15.75 -15.08
C TRP A 37 10.14 -14.22 -15.24
N CYS A 38 10.59 -13.44 -14.25
CA CYS A 38 10.63 -11.98 -14.37
C CYS A 38 11.93 -11.35 -13.85
N SER A 39 12.15 -10.12 -14.29
CA SER A 39 13.25 -9.25 -13.85
C SER A 39 12.78 -8.24 -12.81
N CYS A 40 13.69 -7.76 -11.95
CA CYS A 40 13.41 -6.66 -11.03
C CYS A 40 13.10 -5.35 -11.80
N GLY A 41 12.11 -4.61 -11.32
CA GLY A 41 12.04 -3.17 -11.53
C GLY A 41 13.10 -2.41 -10.73
N SER A 42 13.23 -1.10 -10.98
CA SER A 42 14.15 -0.22 -10.25
C SER A 42 13.48 1.02 -9.65
N GLU A 43 12.26 1.35 -10.07
CA GLU A 43 11.63 2.64 -9.75
C GLU A 43 10.41 2.46 -8.84
N PRO A 44 10.17 3.41 -7.92
CA PRO A 44 8.93 3.47 -7.14
C PRO A 44 7.73 3.84 -8.02
N GLY A 45 6.59 3.21 -7.79
CA GLY A 45 5.33 3.56 -8.44
C GLY A 45 4.58 4.62 -7.65
N LEU A 46 4.66 5.88 -8.08
CA LEU A 46 4.08 7.02 -7.38
C LEU A 46 3.03 7.72 -8.24
N LEU A 47 1.92 8.10 -7.62
CA LEU A 47 0.90 8.96 -8.23
C LEU A 47 0.40 9.99 -7.22
N ASP A 48 0.47 11.27 -7.56
CA ASP A 48 -0.17 12.32 -6.78
C ASP A 48 -1.66 12.39 -7.15
N THR A 49 -2.53 12.30 -6.14
CA THR A 49 -3.99 12.36 -6.29
C THR A 49 -4.55 13.51 -5.44
N GLU A 50 -5.84 13.82 -5.61
CA GLU A 50 -6.52 14.82 -4.77
C GLU A 50 -6.59 14.44 -3.28
N PHE A 51 -6.46 13.14 -2.96
CA PHE A 51 -6.44 12.64 -1.58
C PHE A 51 -5.03 12.63 -0.97
N GLY A 52 -3.99 12.69 -1.82
CA GLY A 52 -2.59 12.60 -1.42
C GLY A 52 -1.80 11.66 -2.32
N ARG A 53 -0.52 11.48 -2.01
CA ARG A 53 0.38 10.64 -2.79
C ARG A 53 0.14 9.16 -2.53
N VAL A 54 -0.08 8.40 -3.60
CA VAL A 54 -0.23 6.96 -3.58
C VAL A 54 1.08 6.29 -3.99
N GLY A 55 1.46 5.24 -3.26
CA GLY A 55 2.52 4.30 -3.65
C GLY A 55 1.94 2.95 -4.09
N LEU A 56 2.69 2.21 -4.91
CA LEU A 56 2.33 0.86 -5.34
C LEU A 56 3.33 -0.17 -4.80
N GLY A 57 2.86 -1.36 -4.44
CA GLY A 57 3.73 -2.46 -4.00
C GLY A 57 3.18 -3.83 -4.36
N ILE A 58 4.07 -4.80 -4.53
CA ILE A 58 3.69 -6.18 -4.90
C ILE A 58 4.31 -7.18 -3.92
N CYS A 59 3.47 -7.83 -3.14
CA CYS A 59 3.78 -8.98 -2.29
C CYS A 59 5.17 -8.88 -1.61
N TYR A 60 6.12 -9.71 -2.03
CA TYR A 60 7.47 -9.79 -1.43
C TYR A 60 8.24 -8.46 -1.36
N ASP A 61 7.83 -7.43 -2.09
CA ASP A 61 8.35 -6.07 -1.90
C ASP A 61 8.23 -5.56 -0.46
N ILE A 62 7.29 -6.04 0.36
CA ILE A 62 7.04 -5.52 1.71
C ILE A 62 8.30 -5.44 2.58
N HIS A 63 9.27 -6.33 2.36
CA HIS A 63 10.57 -6.35 3.04
C HIS A 63 11.47 -5.14 2.69
N ARG A 64 11.18 -4.45 1.58
CA ARG A 64 11.96 -3.34 1.00
C ARG A 64 11.14 -2.07 0.75
N LEU A 65 9.81 -2.12 0.81
CA LEU A 65 8.96 -0.96 0.54
C LEU A 65 9.28 0.25 1.42
N GLY A 66 9.64 0.03 2.69
CA GLY A 66 10.06 1.12 3.58
C GLY A 66 11.30 1.87 3.08
N GLN A 67 12.25 1.18 2.46
CA GLN A 67 13.44 1.77 1.83
C GLN A 67 13.08 2.42 0.50
N LEU A 68 12.30 1.72 -0.34
CA LEU A 68 11.89 2.20 -1.66
C LEU A 68 11.12 3.54 -1.60
N TYR A 69 10.29 3.70 -0.57
CA TYR A 69 9.44 4.88 -0.38
C TYR A 69 9.94 5.85 0.68
N GLU A 70 11.19 5.73 1.14
CA GLU A 70 11.76 6.65 2.11
C GLU A 70 11.71 8.09 1.60
N GLY A 71 11.19 8.99 2.44
CA GLY A 71 11.08 10.42 2.11
C GLY A 71 10.03 10.77 1.05
N LYS A 72 9.23 9.81 0.56
CA LYS A 72 8.23 10.07 -0.50
C LYS A 72 6.90 10.61 0.00
N ASP A 73 6.64 10.57 1.32
CA ASP A 73 5.44 11.09 2.00
C ASP A 73 4.13 10.51 1.43
N LEU A 74 3.97 9.19 1.54
CA LEU A 74 2.78 8.51 1.06
C LEU A 74 1.58 8.78 1.97
N TRP A 75 0.44 9.10 1.36
CA TRP A 75 -0.86 9.03 2.01
C TRP A 75 -1.32 7.57 2.12
N CYS A 76 -1.23 6.81 1.03
CA CYS A 76 -1.65 5.42 0.97
C CYS A 76 -0.71 4.57 0.12
N LEU A 77 -0.47 3.33 0.54
CA LEU A 77 0.13 2.27 -0.26
C LEU A 77 -0.99 1.34 -0.76
N LEU A 78 -1.12 1.21 -2.07
CA LEU A 78 -1.93 0.17 -2.70
C LEU A 78 -1.04 -1.05 -2.90
N TYR A 79 -1.38 -2.13 -2.22
CA TYR A 79 -0.49 -3.28 -2.06
C TYR A 79 -1.18 -4.56 -2.53
N SER A 80 -0.74 -5.07 -3.68
CA SER A 80 -1.27 -6.30 -4.27
C SER A 80 -0.44 -7.50 -3.79
N VAL A 81 -1.11 -8.53 -3.30
CA VAL A 81 -0.49 -9.67 -2.62
C VAL A 81 -0.94 -10.97 -3.28
N ALA A 82 0.01 -11.87 -3.44
CA ALA A 82 -0.23 -13.26 -3.81
C ALA A 82 0.45 -14.15 -2.77
N TRP A 83 -0.13 -14.22 -1.57
CA TRP A 83 0.46 -14.99 -0.47
C TRP A 83 0.41 -16.48 -0.78
N TYR A 84 1.50 -17.20 -0.50
CA TYR A 84 1.61 -18.63 -0.83
C TYR A 84 1.32 -19.55 0.37
N GLY A 85 1.32 -19.04 1.60
CA GLY A 85 1.13 -19.88 2.79
C GLY A 85 2.35 -20.75 3.11
N HIS A 86 3.56 -20.23 2.97
CA HIS A 86 4.80 -21.00 3.11
C HIS A 86 4.91 -21.62 4.53
N PRO A 87 5.37 -22.88 4.70
CA PRO A 87 5.40 -23.55 6.01
C PRO A 87 6.11 -22.78 7.14
N THR A 88 7.13 -21.98 6.82
CA THR A 88 7.84 -21.13 7.79
C THR A 88 7.16 -19.79 8.04
N GLU A 89 6.40 -19.27 7.07
CA GLU A 89 5.72 -17.96 7.13
C GLU A 89 4.23 -18.08 7.47
N GLY A 90 3.71 -19.31 7.54
CA GLY A 90 2.36 -19.64 7.97
C GLY A 90 1.24 -19.19 7.05
N PRO A 91 -0.01 -19.39 7.51
CA PRO A 91 -1.19 -19.11 6.71
C PRO A 91 -1.36 -17.60 6.48
N ALA A 92 -2.08 -17.25 5.42
CA ALA A 92 -2.41 -15.87 5.10
C ALA A 92 -3.05 -15.13 6.30
N GLU A 93 -3.93 -15.79 7.07
CA GLU A 93 -4.57 -15.20 8.25
C GLU A 93 -3.54 -14.58 9.20
N ARG A 94 -2.54 -15.36 9.59
CA ARG A 94 -1.51 -14.94 10.55
C ARG A 94 -0.69 -13.79 9.99
N TRP A 95 -0.32 -13.89 8.71
CA TRP A 95 0.50 -12.88 8.08
C TRP A 95 -0.24 -11.53 7.99
N PHE A 96 -1.47 -11.50 7.49
CA PHE A 96 -2.26 -10.27 7.42
C PHE A 96 -2.58 -9.72 8.82
N ARG A 97 -3.01 -10.58 9.75
CA ARG A 97 -3.45 -10.15 11.08
C ARG A 97 -2.30 -9.65 11.96
N ARG A 98 -1.14 -10.30 11.91
CA ARG A 98 -0.02 -10.05 12.82
C ARG A 98 1.22 -9.55 12.11
N ASP A 99 1.75 -10.31 11.14
CA ASP A 99 3.08 -10.03 10.61
C ASP A 99 3.09 -8.71 9.80
N LEU A 100 2.14 -8.51 8.88
CA LEU A 100 1.90 -7.24 8.16
C LEU A 100 1.63 -6.08 9.14
N SER A 101 0.63 -6.26 10.01
CA SER A 101 0.21 -5.29 11.02
C SER A 101 1.35 -4.80 11.92
N GLU A 102 2.03 -5.71 12.61
CA GLU A 102 2.93 -5.37 13.71
C GLU A 102 4.38 -5.23 13.25
N THR A 103 4.82 -6.06 12.30
CA THR A 103 6.23 -6.09 11.89
C THR A 103 6.50 -5.08 10.79
N TYR A 104 5.73 -5.12 9.71
CA TYR A 104 6.03 -4.30 8.53
C TYR A 104 5.42 -2.91 8.59
N LEU A 105 4.27 -2.74 9.26
CA LEU A 105 3.59 -1.45 9.36
C LEU A 105 3.80 -0.79 10.73
N GLY A 106 3.44 -1.48 11.82
CA GLY A 106 3.52 -0.92 13.17
C GLY A 106 4.94 -0.60 13.64
N LYS A 107 5.94 -1.36 13.17
CA LYS A 107 7.37 -1.13 13.45
C LYS A 107 8.18 -0.69 12.23
N GLY A 108 7.57 -0.70 11.05
CA GLY A 108 8.28 -0.42 9.80
C GLY A 108 8.39 1.06 9.46
N ALA A 109 9.19 1.35 8.43
CA ALA A 109 9.43 2.72 7.96
C ALA A 109 8.25 3.31 7.16
N LEU A 110 7.31 2.49 6.71
CA LEU A 110 6.10 2.94 6.05
C LEU A 110 5.12 3.51 7.09
N GLN A 111 4.87 4.81 7.02
CA GLN A 111 3.99 5.52 7.94
C GLN A 111 2.79 6.09 7.19
N CYS A 112 2.10 5.23 6.42
CA CYS A 112 0.95 5.60 5.57
C CYS A 112 -0.18 4.58 5.73
N HIS A 113 -1.37 4.92 5.22
CA HIS A 113 -2.42 3.90 5.08
C HIS A 113 -1.95 2.79 4.15
N VAL A 114 -2.45 1.57 4.35
CA VAL A 114 -2.17 0.44 3.46
C VAL A 114 -3.46 -0.27 3.10
N VAL A 115 -3.72 -0.40 1.81
CA VAL A 115 -4.80 -1.24 1.27
C VAL A 115 -4.14 -2.49 0.73
N ALA A 116 -4.23 -3.60 1.47
CA ALA A 116 -3.61 -4.86 1.11
C ALA A 116 -4.66 -5.83 0.55
N ALA A 117 -4.58 -6.09 -0.75
CA ALA A 117 -5.49 -6.99 -1.46
C ALA A 117 -4.76 -8.29 -1.79
N ASN A 118 -5.24 -9.41 -1.24
CA ASN A 118 -4.76 -10.74 -1.57
C ASN A 118 -5.64 -11.38 -2.65
N TRP A 119 -5.11 -12.39 -3.33
CA TRP A 119 -5.90 -13.27 -4.17
C TRP A 119 -6.87 -14.15 -3.34
N SER A 120 -7.98 -14.51 -3.96
CA SER A 120 -9.04 -15.38 -3.43
C SER A 120 -9.70 -16.11 -4.59
N THR A 121 -10.49 -17.14 -4.28
CA THR A 121 -11.24 -17.93 -5.26
C THR A 121 -12.65 -18.22 -4.74
N ASP A 122 -13.58 -18.55 -5.62
CA ASP A 122 -14.98 -18.89 -5.31
C ASP A 122 -15.18 -20.35 -4.83
N ARG A 123 -14.10 -21.14 -4.77
CA ARG A 123 -14.10 -22.56 -4.42
C ARG A 123 -12.93 -22.90 -3.52
N GLU A 124 -13.05 -23.97 -2.74
CA GLU A 124 -11.95 -24.43 -1.89
C GLU A 124 -10.73 -24.87 -2.71
N TYR A 125 -9.54 -24.56 -2.21
CA TYR A 125 -8.24 -24.98 -2.74
C TYR A 125 -7.39 -25.51 -1.59
N SER A 126 -6.44 -26.39 -1.89
CA SER A 126 -5.52 -26.95 -0.90
C SER A 126 -4.38 -26.00 -0.48
N TRP A 127 -4.47 -24.71 -0.84
CA TRP A 127 -3.42 -23.73 -0.57
C TRP A 127 -3.90 -22.71 0.47
N ASP A 128 -3.17 -22.61 1.59
CA ASP A 128 -3.50 -21.74 2.74
C ASP A 128 -3.08 -20.27 2.53
N GLY A 129 -2.89 -19.88 1.26
CA GLY A 129 -2.36 -18.59 0.84
C GLY A 129 -3.42 -17.53 0.50
N MET A 130 -4.69 -17.89 0.53
CA MET A 130 -5.78 -17.08 -0.01
C MET A 130 -6.43 -16.17 1.05
N GLY A 131 -7.12 -15.13 0.59
CA GLY A 131 -8.03 -14.33 1.40
C GLY A 131 -7.36 -13.38 2.38
N TYR A 132 -8.12 -12.97 3.41
CA TYR A 132 -7.70 -12.06 4.50
C TYR A 132 -7.25 -10.65 4.10
N SER A 133 -7.62 -10.19 2.90
CA SER A 133 -7.45 -8.79 2.46
C SER A 133 -7.86 -7.81 3.57
N SER A 134 -7.06 -6.77 3.76
CA SER A 134 -7.13 -5.90 4.94
C SER A 134 -6.71 -4.46 4.61
N ILE A 135 -7.31 -3.51 5.32
CA ILE A 135 -6.99 -2.08 5.26
C ILE A 135 -6.40 -1.67 6.61
N TYR A 136 -5.29 -0.92 6.58
CA TYR A 136 -4.53 -0.52 7.76
C TYR A 136 -4.39 1.00 7.84
N ASP A 137 -4.30 1.49 9.07
CA ASP A 137 -3.89 2.86 9.35
C ASP A 137 -2.35 2.99 9.37
N PRO A 138 -1.81 4.23 9.45
CA PRO A 138 -0.37 4.47 9.50
C PRO A 138 0.37 3.88 10.70
N LEU A 139 -0.33 3.36 11.71
CA LEU A 139 0.25 2.68 12.87
C LEU A 139 0.18 1.15 12.72
N GLY A 140 -0.26 0.64 11.57
CA GLY A 140 -0.47 -0.78 11.34
C GLY A 140 -1.75 -1.33 11.97
N ARG A 141 -2.65 -0.51 12.50
CA ARG A 141 -3.93 -1.00 13.05
C ARG A 141 -4.86 -1.34 11.89
N ARG A 142 -5.47 -2.54 11.91
CA ARG A 142 -6.49 -2.93 10.93
C ARG A 142 -7.77 -2.11 11.13
N LEU A 143 -8.18 -1.41 10.07
CA LEU A 143 -9.40 -0.61 10.02
C LEU A 143 -10.59 -1.42 9.49
N ALA A 144 -10.34 -2.26 8.49
CA ALA A 144 -11.31 -3.18 7.92
C ALA A 144 -10.57 -4.43 7.41
N PHE A 145 -11.20 -5.60 7.47
CA PHE A 145 -10.58 -6.87 7.06
C PHE A 145 -11.62 -7.94 6.75
N LEU A 146 -11.25 -8.90 5.91
CA LEU A 146 -11.97 -10.15 5.72
C LEU A 146 -11.39 -11.24 6.64
N ASN A 147 -12.22 -12.20 7.07
CA ASN A 147 -11.82 -13.37 7.86
C ASN A 147 -12.03 -14.68 7.10
N GLU A 148 -12.05 -14.61 5.78
CA GLU A 148 -12.39 -15.72 4.89
C GLU A 148 -11.20 -15.96 3.95
N GLU A 149 -10.92 -17.23 3.66
CA GLU A 149 -9.92 -17.67 2.67
C GLU A 149 -10.46 -17.59 1.24
N ASN A 150 -11.75 -17.90 1.08
CA ASN A 150 -12.43 -18.00 -0.20
C ASN A 150 -13.59 -17.00 -0.25
N GLY A 151 -13.91 -16.54 -1.46
CA GLY A 151 -15.00 -15.62 -1.73
C GLY A 151 -14.60 -14.46 -2.64
N ASP A 152 -15.62 -13.68 -2.99
CA ASP A 152 -15.60 -12.56 -3.95
C ASP A 152 -15.92 -11.22 -3.26
N ARG A 153 -15.72 -11.14 -1.94
CA ARG A 153 -16.12 -9.99 -1.13
C ARG A 153 -15.33 -8.73 -1.49
N ILE A 154 -16.06 -7.62 -1.59
CA ILE A 154 -15.48 -6.29 -1.68
C ILE A 154 -15.29 -5.75 -0.26
N LEU A 155 -14.05 -5.46 0.10
CA LEU A 155 -13.70 -4.75 1.32
C LEU A 155 -13.70 -3.24 1.06
N TYR A 156 -14.40 -2.46 1.89
CA TYR A 156 -14.43 -1.01 1.78
C TYR A 156 -14.19 -0.35 3.14
N HIS A 157 -13.59 0.83 3.13
CA HIS A 157 -13.41 1.68 4.31
C HIS A 157 -13.12 3.13 3.90
N ASP A 158 -13.66 4.10 4.63
CA ASP A 158 -13.34 5.50 4.42
C ASP A 158 -12.01 5.87 5.06
N LEU A 159 -11.08 6.41 4.27
CA LEU A 159 -9.78 6.86 4.76
C LEU A 159 -9.77 8.38 4.91
N PRO A 160 -9.29 8.93 6.05
CA PRO A 160 -9.10 10.36 6.18
C PRO A 160 -8.05 10.86 5.17
N TYR A 161 -8.18 12.10 4.70
CA TYR A 161 -7.20 12.76 3.84
C TYR A 161 -7.04 14.26 4.19
N GLY A 162 -6.00 14.90 3.67
CA GLY A 162 -5.72 16.33 3.88
C GLY A 162 -4.73 16.69 5.01
N ALA A 163 -4.48 17.99 5.19
CA ALA A 163 -3.36 18.54 5.97
C ALA A 163 -3.31 18.17 7.47
N SER A 164 -4.40 17.66 8.04
CA SER A 164 -4.49 17.23 9.44
C SER A 164 -3.70 15.96 9.72
N LEU A 165 -3.53 15.06 8.74
CA LEU A 165 -2.76 13.82 8.87
C LEU A 165 -1.26 14.07 8.91
N TRP A 166 -0.77 15.03 8.11
CA TRP A 166 0.65 15.40 8.06
C TRP A 166 1.19 15.88 9.41
N LYS A 167 0.41 16.70 10.14
CA LYS A 167 0.77 17.13 11.51
C LYS A 167 0.83 15.95 12.49
N GLY A 168 -0.05 14.96 12.31
CA GLY A 168 -0.10 13.74 13.12
C GLY A 168 1.11 12.82 12.87
N GLN A 169 1.47 12.61 11.60
CA GLN A 169 2.62 11.80 11.19
C GLN A 169 3.95 12.49 11.54
N LEU A 170 4.07 13.80 11.29
CA LEU A 170 5.28 14.59 11.60
C LEU A 170 5.57 14.65 13.11
N CYS A 171 4.56 14.97 13.94
CA CYS A 171 4.72 14.98 15.40
C CYS A 171 5.13 13.61 15.95
N ARG A 172 4.71 12.52 15.31
CA ARG A 172 5.05 11.14 15.74
C ARG A 172 6.44 10.70 15.26
N ARG A 173 6.83 11.06 14.03
CA ARG A 173 8.19 10.85 13.49
C ARG A 173 9.25 11.59 14.31
N LEU A 174 8.94 12.80 14.76
CA LEU A 174 9.83 13.56 15.65
C LEU A 174 9.96 12.90 17.03
N LYS A 175 8.86 12.35 17.58
CA LYS A 175 8.88 11.60 18.84
C LYS A 175 9.68 10.29 18.74
N SER A 176 9.55 9.53 17.65
CA SER A 176 10.29 8.27 17.45
C SER A 176 11.81 8.49 17.25
N LEU A 177 12.21 9.68 16.79
CA LEU A 177 13.62 10.10 16.69
C LEU A 177 14.18 10.70 17.99
N GLY A 178 13.43 10.69 19.09
CA GLY A 178 13.84 11.29 20.37
C GLY A 178 13.94 12.82 20.35
N LEU A 179 13.45 13.48 19.31
CA LEU A 179 13.48 14.93 19.17
C LEU A 179 12.29 15.54 19.92
N LEU A 180 12.56 16.19 21.06
CA LEU A 180 11.59 17.03 21.75
C LEU A 180 11.15 18.18 20.82
N LEU A 181 9.85 18.22 20.52
CA LEU A 181 9.22 19.33 19.80
C LEU A 181 9.39 20.64 20.60
N ARG A 182 10.45 21.40 20.34
CA ARG A 182 10.37 22.86 20.48
C ARG A 182 9.39 23.32 19.40
N ARG A 183 8.42 24.17 19.78
CA ARG A 183 7.38 24.69 18.88
C ARG A 183 8.00 25.36 17.64
N ALA A 184 8.33 24.59 16.62
CA ALA A 184 8.72 25.08 15.32
C ALA A 184 7.44 25.24 14.51
N CYS A 185 7.12 26.48 14.18
CA CYS A 185 6.03 26.83 13.26
C CYS A 185 6.41 26.33 11.86
N LEU A 186 6.10 25.06 11.57
CA LEU A 186 6.31 24.46 10.24
C LEU A 186 5.05 24.65 9.41
N ARG A 187 5.21 25.33 8.27
CA ARG A 187 4.12 25.63 7.33
C ARG A 187 3.70 24.34 6.64
N ALA A 188 2.39 24.08 6.63
CA ALA A 188 1.81 23.03 5.81
C ALA A 188 2.05 23.33 4.32
N PRO A 189 2.09 22.32 3.44
CA PRO A 189 1.98 22.55 2.00
C PRO A 189 0.68 23.33 1.71
N PRO A 190 0.67 24.22 0.70
CA PRO A 190 -0.48 25.05 0.39
C PRO A 190 -1.70 24.15 0.13
N ALA A 191 -2.80 24.43 0.82
CA ALA A 191 -4.08 23.84 0.49
C ALA A 191 -4.44 24.24 -0.95
N SER A 192 -4.76 23.26 -1.79
CA SER A 192 -5.39 23.54 -3.08
C SER A 192 -6.68 24.33 -2.82
N PRO A 193 -6.97 25.39 -3.60
CA PRO A 193 -8.19 26.15 -3.39
C PRO A 193 -9.37 25.22 -3.61
N SER A 194 -10.16 25.02 -2.56
CA SER A 194 -11.52 24.48 -2.66
C SER A 194 -12.27 25.35 -3.65
N ARG A 195 -12.54 24.85 -4.86
CA ARG A 195 -13.64 25.38 -5.64
C ARG A 195 -14.89 25.01 -4.86
N ALA A 196 -15.46 26.00 -4.19
CA ALA A 196 -16.85 25.96 -3.81
C ALA A 196 -17.63 25.68 -5.10
N LEU A 197 -18.23 24.49 -5.19
CA LEU A 197 -19.40 24.31 -6.01
C LEU A 197 -20.46 25.14 -5.32
N CYS A 198 -20.74 26.30 -5.90
CA CYS A 198 -21.98 27.01 -5.63
C CYS A 198 -23.08 26.12 -6.20
N ASP A 199 -23.98 25.67 -5.33
CA ASP A 199 -25.34 25.37 -5.73
C ASP A 199 -25.92 26.66 -6.35
N ASP A 200 -26.38 26.56 -7.59
CA ASP A 200 -27.44 27.42 -8.11
C ASP A 200 -28.54 26.44 -8.60
N ASP A 201 -29.60 26.36 -7.78
CA ASP A 201 -30.93 25.93 -8.20
C ASP A 201 -31.51 26.92 -9.24
N ASP A 202 -32.52 26.43 -9.97
CA ASP A 202 -33.52 27.17 -10.78
C ASP A 202 -33.15 27.64 -12.21
N ALA A 203 -33.43 26.76 -13.20
CA ALA A 203 -34.34 27.00 -14.35
C ALA A 203 -34.42 25.79 -15.31
#